data_AF-A0A8J7YH14-F1
#
_entry.id   AF-A0A8J7YH14-F1
#
_cell.length_a   1.000
_cell.length_b   1.000
_cell.length_c   1.000
_cell.angle_alpha   90.00
_cell.angle_beta   90.00
_cell.angle_gamma   90.00
#
_symmetry.space_group_name_H-M   'P 1'
#
loop_
_entity.id
_entity.type
_entity.pdbx_description
1 polymer ?
#
loop_
_entity_poly.entity_id
_entity_poly.type
_entity_poly.pdbx_seq_one_letter_code
_entity_poly.pdbx_strand_id
1 'polypeptide(L)'
;LQIEHYLNEFPDDDSIEKFWEPVKNKLISIPHTKKRLQVLRKIWGQYKKDGNWKNMIKKLSNFLMEKGTFKKTIIEPFDKSKLQLITIDFVS
;
A
#
# COMPACT_ATOMS: atom_id res chain seq x y z
N LEU A 1 -4.87 -22.96 -10.05
CA LEU A 1 -6.11 -23.74 -10.18
C LEU A 1 -7.28 -23.22 -9.33
N GLN A 2 -7.19 -23.03 -8.01
CA GLN A 2 -8.37 -22.55 -7.25
C GLN A 2 -8.81 -21.12 -7.58
N ILE A 3 -7.86 -20.21 -7.81
CA ILE A 3 -8.13 -18.80 -8.17
C ILE A 3 -8.67 -18.69 -9.61
N GLU A 4 -8.07 -19.43 -10.56
CA GLU A 4 -8.51 -19.44 -11.96
C GLU A 4 -9.92 -20.01 -12.13
N HIS A 5 -10.29 -21.01 -11.33
CA HIS A 5 -11.64 -21.57 -11.36
C HIS A 5 -12.68 -20.59 -10.80
N TYR A 6 -12.33 -19.84 -9.74
CA TYR A 6 -13.17 -18.80 -9.15
C TYR A 6 -13.38 -17.60 -10.10
N LEU A 7 -12.34 -17.17 -10.81
CA LEU A 7 -12.43 -16.08 -11.81
C LEU A 7 -13.26 -16.48 -13.04
N ASN A 8 -13.28 -17.78 -13.40
CA ASN A 8 -14.16 -18.30 -14.45
C ASN A 8 -15.65 -18.33 -14.03
N GLU A 9 -15.94 -18.55 -12.75
CA GLU A 9 -17.31 -18.51 -12.22
C GLU A 9 -17.86 -17.08 -12.06
N PHE A 10 -16.98 -16.09 -11.85
CA PHE A 10 -17.33 -14.68 -11.67
C PHE A 10 -16.46 -13.76 -12.55
N PRO A 11 -16.69 -13.70 -13.86
CA PRO A 11 -15.87 -12.90 -14.79
C PRO A 11 -15.90 -11.39 -14.51
N ASP A 12 -16.93 -10.90 -13.81
CA ASP A 12 -16.99 -9.52 -13.33
C ASP A 12 -15.93 -9.22 -12.26
N ASP A 13 -15.47 -10.20 -11.49
CA ASP A 13 -14.42 -10.01 -10.48
C ASP A 13 -13.03 -9.78 -11.11
N ASP A 14 -12.82 -10.26 -12.33
CA ASP A 14 -11.59 -10.01 -13.10
C ASP A 14 -11.42 -8.51 -13.44
N SER A 15 -12.53 -7.80 -13.61
CA SER A 15 -12.55 -6.33 -13.78
C SER A 15 -12.21 -5.59 -12.48
N ILE A 16 -12.57 -6.18 -11.34
CA ILE A 16 -12.39 -5.59 -10.02
C ILE A 16 -10.97 -5.83 -9.52
N GLU A 17 -10.39 -6.99 -9.79
CA GLU A 17 -8.98 -7.29 -9.50
C GLU A 17 -8.05 -6.32 -10.25
N LYS A 18 -8.33 -6.05 -11.53
CA LYS A 18 -7.63 -5.03 -12.33
C LYS A 18 -7.74 -3.64 -11.74
N PHE A 19 -8.83 -3.30 -11.05
CA PHE A 19 -8.98 -2.01 -10.38
C PHE A 19 -8.31 -1.97 -8.99
N TRP A 20 -8.25 -3.11 -8.30
CA TRP A 20 -7.70 -3.23 -6.96
C TRP A 20 -6.18 -3.20 -6.92
N GLU A 21 -5.52 -3.92 -7.83
CA GLU A 21 -4.06 -4.03 -7.83
C GLU A 21 -3.33 -2.68 -7.92
N PRO A 22 -3.74 -1.72 -8.78
CA PRO A 22 -3.17 -0.37 -8.79
C PRO A 22 -3.36 0.38 -7.47
N VAL A 23 -4.53 0.25 -6.84
CA VAL A 23 -4.86 0.88 -5.55
C VAL A 23 -3.97 0.32 -4.45
N LYS A 24 -3.83 -1.01 -4.39
CA LYS A 24 -2.95 -1.72 -3.43
C LYS A 24 -1.50 -1.31 -3.58
N ASN A 25 -0.97 -1.36 -4.80
CA ASN A 25 0.42 -0.98 -5.07
C ASN A 25 0.69 0.49 -4.72
N LYS A 26 -0.26 1.38 -5.02
CA LYS A 26 -0.15 2.80 -4.67
C LYS A 26 -0.20 2.99 -3.15
N LEU A 27 -1.09 2.29 -2.44
CA LEU A 27 -1.22 2.34 -0.98
C LEU A 27 0.09 1.98 -0.27
N ILE A 28 0.80 0.96 -0.75
CA ILE A 28 2.08 0.49 -0.18
C ILE A 28 3.22 1.47 -0.50
N SER A 29 3.15 2.18 -1.63
CA SER A 29 4.22 3.08 -2.09
C SER A 29 4.13 4.52 -1.57
N ILE A 30 2.99 4.92 -0.99
CA ILE A 30 2.85 6.27 -0.43
C ILE A 30 3.48 6.37 0.96
N PRO A 31 4.14 7.49 1.31
CA PRO A 31 4.56 7.71 2.68
C PRO A 31 3.33 7.88 3.58
N HIS A 32 3.29 7.07 4.63
CA HIS A 32 2.22 7.06 5.62
C HIS A 32 2.44 8.15 6.66
N THR A 33 2.03 9.38 6.34
CA THR A 33 2.02 10.47 7.33
C THR A 33 0.82 10.33 8.27
N LYS A 34 0.89 10.92 9.46
CA LYS A 34 -0.18 10.90 10.48
C LYS A 34 -1.55 11.33 9.90
N LYS A 35 -1.57 12.41 9.10
CA LYS A 35 -2.79 12.90 8.44
C LYS A 35 -3.34 11.88 7.42
N ARG A 36 -2.48 11.23 6.65
CA ARG A 36 -2.89 10.21 5.66
C ARG A 36 -3.45 8.97 6.35
N LEU A 37 -2.79 8.48 7.41
CA LEU A 37 -3.28 7.37 8.23
C LEU A 37 -4.64 7.68 8.87
N GLN A 38 -4.86 8.92 9.30
CA GLN A 38 -6.16 9.35 9.82
C GLN A 38 -7.26 9.21 8.77
N VAL A 39 -7.00 9.60 7.52
CA VAL A 39 -7.96 9.45 6.41
C VAL A 39 -8.21 7.98 6.09
N LEU A 40 -7.15 7.16 5.99
CA LEU A 40 -7.27 5.73 5.75
C LEU A 40 -8.09 5.03 6.83
N ARG A 41 -7.89 5.38 8.11
CA ARG A 41 -8.68 4.86 9.23
C ARG A 41 -10.15 5.26 9.16
N LYS A 42 -10.46 6.47 8.70
CA LYS A 42 -11.86 6.89 8.46
C LYS A 42 -12.51 6.07 7.34
N ILE A 43 -11.80 5.86 6.23
CA ILE A 43 -12.29 5.03 5.11
C ILE A 43 -12.55 3.60 5.58
N TRP A 44 -11.60 3.02 6.32
CA TRP A 44 -11.74 1.68 6.90
C TRP A 44 -12.88 1.58 7.93
N GLY A 45 -13.01 2.59 8.79
CA GLY A 45 -14.09 2.65 9.77
C GLY A 45 -15.47 2.78 9.12
N GLN A 46 -15.56 3.45 7.97
CA GLN A 46 -16.78 3.53 7.18
C GLN A 46 -17.14 2.17 6.56
N TYR A 47 -16.15 1.50 5.95
CA TYR A 47 -16.33 0.14 5.43
C TYR A 47 -16.83 -0.83 6.50
N LYS A 48 -16.27 -0.78 7.71
CA LYS A 48 -16.71 -1.62 8.83
C LYS A 48 -18.19 -1.42 9.21
N LYS A 49 -18.77 -0.26 8.91
CA LYS A 49 -20.16 0.06 9.23
C LYS A 49 -21.11 -0.35 8.11
N ASP A 50 -20.73 -0.07 6.85
CA ASP A 50 -21.61 -0.26 5.69
C ASP A 50 -21.38 -1.58 4.94
N GLY A 51 -20.26 -2.27 5.19
CA GLY A 51 -19.88 -3.52 4.50
C GLY A 51 -19.57 -3.35 3.02
N ASN A 52 -19.58 -2.12 2.49
CA ASN A 52 -19.50 -1.87 1.06
C ASN A 52 -18.03 -1.69 0.62
N TRP A 53 -17.38 -2.81 0.33
CA TRP A 53 -15.99 -2.84 -0.11
C TRP A 53 -15.77 -2.12 -1.46
N LYS A 54 -16.73 -2.15 -2.40
CA LYS A 54 -16.63 -1.43 -3.68
C LYS A 54 -16.51 0.09 -3.46
N ASN A 55 -17.34 0.63 -2.56
CA ASN A 55 -17.28 2.04 -2.16
C ASN A 55 -15.97 2.38 -1.44
N MET A 56 -15.46 1.47 -0.62
CA MET A 56 -14.16 1.61 0.03
C MET A 56 -13.03 1.75 -1.00
N ILE A 57 -12.97 0.86 -2.00
CA ILE A 57 -11.93 0.90 -3.03
C ILE A 57 -12.04 2.19 -3.85
N LYS A 58 -13.26 2.65 -4.19
CA LYS A 58 -13.45 3.94 -4.89
C LYS A 58 -12.90 5.12 -4.07
N LYS A 59 -13.20 5.17 -2.76
CA LYS A 59 -12.67 6.20 -1.85
C LYS A 59 -11.15 6.14 -1.72
N LEU A 60 -10.58 4.93 -1.64
CA LEU A 60 -9.13 4.73 -1.62
C LEU A 60 -8.48 5.19 -2.92
N SER A 61 -9.03 4.79 -4.07
CA SER A 61 -8.54 5.21 -5.39
C SER A 61 -8.51 6.72 -5.51
N ASN A 62 -9.62 7.40 -5.22
CA ASN A 62 -9.71 8.86 -5.25
C ASN A 62 -8.70 9.53 -4.30
N PHE A 63 -8.60 9.02 -3.06
CA PHE A 63 -7.63 9.53 -2.08
C PHE A 63 -6.18 9.40 -2.55
N LEU A 64 -5.86 8.32 -3.27
CA LEU A 64 -4.52 8.02 -3.75
C LEU A 64 -4.20 8.67 -5.11
N MET A 65 -5.19 9.01 -5.95
CA MET A 65 -4.97 9.63 -7.27
C MET A 65 -4.07 10.87 -7.17
N GLU A 66 -4.36 11.75 -6.22
CA GLU A 66 -3.67 13.03 -6.03
C GLU A 66 -2.30 12.94 -5.31
N LYS A 67 -1.85 11.74 -4.92
CA LYS A 67 -0.68 11.60 -4.05
C LYS A 67 0.50 11.04 -4.84
N GLY A 68 1.61 11.79 -4.82
CA GLY A 68 2.90 11.33 -5.33
C GLY A 68 3.34 10.08 -4.58
N THR A 69 3.69 9.05 -5.35
CA THR A 69 4.31 7.83 -4.84
C THR A 69 5.79 8.09 -4.61
N PHE A 70 6.34 7.57 -3.51
CA PHE A 70 7.79 7.51 -3.42
C PHE A 70 8.23 6.29 -4.24
N LYS A 71 9.27 6.46 -5.07
CA LYS A 71 9.99 5.28 -5.57
C LYS A 71 10.47 4.54 -4.34
N LYS A 72 10.04 3.28 -4.16
CA LYS A 72 10.65 2.39 -3.18
C LYS A 72 12.15 2.48 -3.41
N THR A 73 12.89 3.03 -2.45
CA THR A 73 14.32 2.81 -2.40
C THR A 73 14.49 1.31 -2.36
N ILE A 74 15.03 0.75 -3.42
CA ILE A 74 15.44 -0.64 -3.46
C ILE A 74 16.50 -0.72 -2.36
N ILE A 75 16.16 -1.38 -1.25
CA ILE A 75 17.14 -1.65 -0.21
C ILE A 75 18.08 -2.67 -0.85
N GLU A 76 19.31 -2.24 -1.15
CA GLU A 76 20.33 -3.15 -1.63
C GLU A 76 20.51 -4.29 -0.61
N PRO A 77 20.74 -5.53 -1.05
CA PRO A 77 21.02 -6.62 -0.14
C PRO A 77 22.19 -6.26 0.78
N PHE A 78 22.08 -6.68 2.04
CA PHE A 78 23.09 -6.39 3.06
C PHE A 78 24.48 -6.81 2.60
N ASP A 79 25.40 -5.85 2.54
CA ASP A 79 26.78 -6.04 2.14
C ASP A 79 27.70 -5.91 3.35
N LYS A 80 28.30 -7.02 3.78
CA LYS A 80 29.24 -7.07 4.90
C LYS A 80 30.48 -6.20 4.69
N SER A 81 30.87 -5.94 3.45
CA SER A 81 32.04 -5.11 3.14
C SER A 81 31.82 -3.63 3.46
N LYS A 82 30.56 -3.19 3.50
CA LYS A 82 30.17 -1.82 3.88
C LYS A 82 30.04 -1.64 5.41
N LEU A 83 30.24 -2.69 6.20
CA LEU A 83 30.21 -2.61 7.66
C LEU A 83 31.50 -1.96 8.17
N GLN A 84 31.41 -0.74 8.70
CA GLN A 84 32.54 -0.03 9.29
C GLN A 84 32.29 0.21 10.79
N LEU A 85 33.29 -0.09 11.61
CA LEU A 85 33.29 0.25 13.03
C LEU A 85 33.64 1.75 13.15
N ILE A 86 32.66 2.57 13.52
CA ILE A 86 32.88 3.98 13.82
C ILE A 86 33.01 4.09 15.33
N THR A 87 34.22 4.33 15.82
CA THR A 87 34.48 4.75 17.20
C THR A 87 34.39 6.26 17.27
N ILE A 88 33.46 6.78 18.06
CA ILE A 88 33.35 8.21 18.34
C ILE A 88 34.06 8.44 19.66
N ASP A 89 35.23 9.05 19.63
CA ASP A 89 35.90 9.53 20.84
C ASP A 89 35.19 10.81 21.28
N PHE A 90 34.49 10.73 22.42
CA PHE A 90 34.01 11.92 23.11
C PHE A 90 35.20 12.62 23.76
N VAL A 91 35.58 13.78 23.22
CA VAL A 91 36.47 14.72 23.91
C VAL A 91 35.58 15.65 24.75
N SER A 92 35.70 15.56 26.08
CA SER A 92 35.11 16.50 27.06
C SER A 92 36.08 17.63 27.39
#